data_AF-A0A4C1W3K5-F1
#
_entry.id   AF-A0A4C1W3K5-F1
#
_cell.length_a   1.000
_cell.length_b   1.000
_cell.length_c   1.000
_cell.angle_alpha   90.00
_cell.angle_beta   90.00
_cell.angle_gamma   90.00
#
_symmetry.space_group_name_H-M   'P 1'
#
loop_
_entity.id
_entity.type
_entity.pdbx_description
1 polymer ?
#
loop_
_entity_poly.entity_id
_entity_poly.type
_entity_poly.pdbx_seq_one_letter_code
_entity_poly.pdbx_strand_id
1 'polypeptide(L)'
;MQKQTIELKESITNSVIEKMEEKLKPVIEENKNLKEREESTSGLIQEATEIFNKDININIEDYEINTIYRIEDYTKEVLEKRKLLQTRLKEERMKGNFAYLKYDKLVVENNITKEKEKEKYPHRRKQHPS
;
A
#
# COMPACT_ATOMS: atom_id res chain seq x y z
N MET A 1 1.67 62.94 -19.30
CA MET A 1 2.32 62.03 -18.33
C MET A 1 1.49 60.78 -18.03
N GLN A 2 0.20 60.88 -17.65
CA GLN A 2 -0.63 59.72 -17.30
C GLN A 2 -0.71 58.62 -18.38
N LYS A 3 -0.82 58.99 -19.67
CA LYS A 3 -0.85 58.03 -20.79
C LYS A 3 0.41 57.16 -20.88
N GLN A 4 1.59 57.77 -20.76
CA GLN A 4 2.87 57.05 -20.73
C GLN A 4 2.96 56.12 -19.51
N THR A 5 2.41 56.53 -18.37
CA THR A 5 2.38 55.68 -17.16
C THR A 5 1.46 54.46 -17.33
N ILE A 6 0.37 54.60 -18.07
CA ILE A 6 -0.55 53.50 -18.39
C ILE A 6 0.11 52.53 -19.37
N GLU A 7 0.68 53.03 -20.47
CA GLU A 7 1.41 52.22 -21.45
C GLU A 7 2.58 51.44 -20.82
N LEU A 8 3.32 52.07 -19.90
CA LEU A 8 4.41 51.40 -19.19
C LEU A 8 3.90 50.28 -18.27
N LYS A 9 2.79 50.50 -17.57
CA LYS A 9 2.16 49.47 -16.72
C LYS A 9 1.67 48.30 -17.54
N GLU A 10 1.02 48.54 -18.66
CA GLU A 10 0.56 47.49 -19.58
C GLU A 10 1.74 46.68 -20.14
N SER A 11 2.80 47.36 -20.59
CA SER A 11 4.02 46.72 -21.09
C SER A 11 4.68 45.82 -20.05
N ILE A 12 4.82 46.31 -18.81
CA ILE A 12 5.40 45.53 -17.71
C ILE A 12 4.49 44.34 -17.38
N THR A 13 3.17 44.55 -17.34
CA THR A 13 2.21 43.49 -17.02
C THR A 13 2.26 42.36 -18.05
N ASN A 14 2.28 42.71 -19.34
CA ASN A 14 2.36 41.74 -20.43
C ASN A 14 3.70 40.96 -20.38
N SER A 15 4.81 41.66 -20.16
CA SER A 15 6.13 41.01 -20.04
C SER A 15 6.20 40.03 -18.86
N VAL A 16 5.55 40.36 -17.74
CA VAL A 16 5.48 39.48 -16.58
C VAL A 16 4.61 38.26 -16.87
N ILE A 17 3.46 38.44 -17.54
CA ILE A 17 2.57 37.32 -17.93
C ILE A 17 3.29 36.36 -18.88
N GLU A 18 3.94 36.88 -19.93
CA GLU A 18 4.69 36.06 -20.89
C GLU A 18 5.77 35.21 -20.22
N LYS A 19 6.54 35.82 -19.30
CA LYS A 19 7.59 35.09 -18.53
C LYS A 19 7.00 34.05 -17.58
N MET A 20 5.81 34.28 -17.04
CA MET A 20 5.13 33.28 -16.22
C MET A 20 4.63 32.11 -17.07
N GLU A 21 4.03 32.37 -18.23
CA GLU A 21 3.58 31.33 -19.15
C GLU A 21 4.74 30.46 -19.66
N GLU A 22 5.86 31.08 -20.02
CA GLU A 22 7.08 30.38 -20.45
C GLU A 22 7.57 29.39 -19.39
N LYS A 23 7.55 29.79 -18.10
CA LYS A 23 7.97 28.94 -16.98
C LYS A 23 6.94 27.91 -16.56
N LEU A 24 5.64 28.18 -16.76
CA LEU A 24 4.58 27.29 -16.31
C LEU A 24 4.32 26.15 -17.31
N LYS A 25 4.49 26.38 -18.61
CA LYS A 25 4.37 25.36 -19.68
C LYS A 25 5.17 24.08 -19.40
N PRO A 26 6.49 24.12 -19.12
CA PRO A 26 7.27 22.91 -18.87
C PRO A 26 6.82 22.19 -17.60
N VAL A 27 6.39 22.91 -16.55
CA VAL A 27 5.91 22.31 -15.29
C VAL A 27 4.58 21.57 -15.50
N ILE A 28 3.66 22.14 -16.29
CA ILE A 28 2.39 21.49 -16.65
C ILE A 28 2.65 20.23 -17.48
N GLU A 29 3.57 20.32 -18.45
CA GLU A 29 3.95 19.19 -19.29
C GLU A 29 4.65 18.09 -18.48
N GLU A 30 5.55 18.45 -17.58
CA GLU A 30 6.20 17.53 -16.64
C GLU A 30 5.16 16.85 -15.74
N ASN A 31 4.22 17.60 -15.16
CA ASN A 31 3.14 17.04 -14.33
C ASN A 31 2.24 16.08 -15.11
N LYS A 32 1.95 16.37 -16.38
CA LYS A 32 1.19 15.47 -17.26
C LYS A 32 1.97 14.17 -17.51
N ASN A 33 3.25 14.28 -17.84
CA ASN A 33 4.14 13.13 -18.04
C ASN A 33 4.35 12.31 -16.75
N LEU A 34 4.40 12.95 -15.58
CA LEU A 34 4.46 12.27 -14.29
C LEU A 34 3.18 11.48 -14.00
N LYS A 35 2.01 12.03 -14.35
CA LYS A 35 0.73 11.34 -14.24
C LYS A 35 0.60 10.14 -15.17
N GLU A 36 1.28 10.17 -16.32
CA GLU A 36 1.37 9.06 -17.27
C GLU A 36 2.47 8.03 -16.90
N ARG A 37 3.49 8.44 -16.13
CA ARG A 37 4.61 7.58 -15.65
C ARG A 37 4.43 6.99 -14.27
N GLU A 38 3.55 7.55 -13.42
CA GLU A 38 2.98 6.75 -12.36
C GLU A 38 2.23 5.63 -13.07
N GLU A 39 2.81 4.43 -13.08
CA GLU A 39 2.02 3.21 -13.20
C GLU A 39 1.03 3.31 -12.05
N SER A 40 -0.14 3.87 -12.35
CA SER A 40 -1.23 4.03 -11.39
C SER A 40 -1.36 2.69 -10.69
N THR A 41 -1.64 2.68 -9.39
CA THR A 41 -1.90 1.43 -8.67
C THR A 41 -2.89 0.53 -9.43
N SER A 42 -3.82 1.13 -10.18
CA SER A 42 -4.70 0.44 -11.11
C SER A 42 -3.99 -0.23 -12.29
N GLY A 43 -3.03 0.43 -12.93
CA GLY A 43 -2.24 -0.11 -14.04
C GLY A 43 -1.37 -1.29 -13.60
N LEU A 44 -0.72 -1.19 -12.44
CA LEU A 44 0.02 -2.31 -11.83
C LEU A 44 -0.88 -3.51 -11.54
N ILE A 45 -2.08 -3.25 -11.00
CA ILE A 45 -3.10 -4.28 -10.75
C ILE A 45 -3.54 -4.94 -12.06
N GLN A 46 -3.73 -4.14 -13.11
CA GLN A 46 -4.21 -4.62 -14.40
C GLN A 46 -3.17 -5.51 -15.10
N GLU A 47 -1.90 -5.12 -15.06
CA GLU A 47 -0.79 -5.94 -15.58
C GLU A 47 -0.68 -7.28 -14.84
N ALA A 48 -0.80 -7.27 -13.51
CA ALA A 48 -0.80 -8.51 -12.73
C ALA A 48 -1.98 -9.43 -13.11
N THR A 49 -3.19 -8.86 -13.29
CA THR A 49 -4.38 -9.62 -13.72
C THR A 49 -4.21 -10.22 -15.11
N GLU A 50 -3.59 -9.49 -16.05
CA GLU A 50 -3.28 -10.00 -17.39
C GLU A 50 -2.30 -11.17 -17.35
N ILE A 51 -1.26 -11.10 -16.52
CA ILE A 51 -0.30 -12.19 -16.30
C ILE A 51 -1.00 -13.43 -15.72
N PHE A 52 -1.84 -13.27 -14.70
CA PHE A 52 -2.59 -14.39 -14.11
C PHE A 52 -3.57 -15.05 -15.10
N ASN A 53 -4.27 -14.25 -15.91
CA ASN A 53 -5.15 -14.76 -16.94
C ASN A 53 -4.38 -15.52 -18.03
N LYS A 54 -3.28 -14.96 -18.51
CA LYS A 54 -2.51 -15.53 -19.62
C LYS A 54 -1.72 -16.77 -19.23
N ASP A 55 -1.07 -16.74 -18.07
CA ASP A 55 -0.14 -17.80 -17.67
C ASP A 55 -0.81 -18.87 -16.81
N ILE A 56 -1.89 -18.53 -16.09
CA ILE A 56 -2.54 -19.42 -15.11
C ILE A 56 -4.03 -19.69 -15.46
N ASN A 57 -4.63 -19.01 -16.43
CA ASN A 57 -6.04 -19.14 -16.81
C ASN A 57 -7.00 -18.96 -15.63
N ILE A 58 -6.66 -18.05 -14.71
CA ILE A 58 -7.50 -17.66 -13.58
C ILE A 58 -7.94 -16.21 -13.80
N ASN A 59 -9.24 -16.02 -13.94
CA ASN A 59 -9.85 -14.69 -13.96
C ASN A 59 -10.02 -14.19 -12.53
N ILE A 60 -9.49 -13.00 -12.23
CA ILE A 60 -9.52 -12.39 -10.91
C ILE A 60 -10.34 -11.11 -11.02
N GLU A 61 -11.44 -11.03 -10.29
CA GLU A 61 -12.31 -9.84 -10.28
C GLU A 61 -11.67 -8.69 -9.48
N ASP A 62 -12.17 -7.47 -9.70
CA ASP A 62 -11.72 -6.30 -8.94
C ASP A 62 -11.87 -6.57 -7.43
N TYR A 63 -10.83 -6.25 -6.66
CA TYR A 63 -10.71 -6.49 -5.21
C TYR A 63 -10.45 -7.94 -4.76
N GLU A 64 -10.52 -8.95 -5.64
CA GLU A 64 -10.17 -10.34 -5.29
C GLU A 64 -8.67 -10.54 -5.09
N ILE A 65 -7.82 -9.65 -5.62
CA ILE A 65 -6.37 -9.65 -5.38
C ILE A 65 -6.03 -9.67 -3.88
N ASN A 66 -6.82 -8.97 -3.06
CA ASN A 66 -6.63 -8.94 -1.60
C ASN A 66 -6.93 -10.30 -0.92
N THR A 67 -7.58 -11.22 -1.64
CA THR A 67 -7.91 -12.57 -1.19
C THR A 67 -7.00 -13.64 -1.77
N ILE A 68 -6.00 -13.27 -2.60
CA ILE A 68 -4.98 -14.20 -3.07
C ILE A 68 -4.10 -14.60 -1.89
N TYR A 69 -4.31 -15.82 -1.38
CA TYR A 69 -3.43 -16.43 -0.39
C TYR A 69 -2.19 -16.96 -1.11
N ARG A 70 -0.98 -16.63 -0.60
CA ARG A 70 0.25 -17.25 -1.10
C ARG A 70 0.15 -18.77 -0.96
N ILE A 71 0.35 -19.50 -2.05
CA ILE A 71 0.61 -20.93 -2.00
C ILE A 71 2.01 -21.06 -1.40
N GLU A 72 2.08 -21.24 -0.09
CA GLU A 72 3.31 -21.63 0.57
C GLU A 72 3.59 -23.09 0.19
N ASP A 73 4.81 -23.40 -0.27
CA ASP A 73 5.27 -24.75 -0.67
C ASP A 73 5.36 -25.67 0.55
N TYR A 74 4.21 -25.98 1.14
CA TYR A 74 4.09 -26.87 2.28
C TYR A 74 3.91 -28.30 1.82
N THR A 75 4.50 -29.22 2.60
CA THR A 75 4.26 -30.64 2.41
C THR A 75 2.77 -30.96 2.63
N LYS A 76 2.27 -32.02 1.97
CA LYS A 76 0.87 -32.47 2.11
C LYS A 76 0.47 -32.67 3.57
N GLU A 77 1.39 -33.16 4.41
CA GLU A 77 1.17 -33.35 5.84
C GLU A 77 0.86 -32.02 6.57
N VAL A 78 1.60 -30.95 6.26
CA VAL A 78 1.40 -29.63 6.86
C VAL A 78 0.06 -29.04 6.41
N LEU A 79 -0.32 -29.23 5.15
CA LEU A 79 -1.60 -28.75 4.61
C LEU A 79 -2.80 -29.43 5.30
N GLU A 80 -2.76 -30.75 5.50
CA GLU A 80 -3.81 -31.47 6.22
C GLU A 80 -3.93 -31.02 7.68
N LYS A 81 -2.79 -30.83 8.38
CA LYS A 81 -2.78 -30.26 9.73
C LYS A 81 -3.42 -28.87 9.76
N ARG A 82 -3.10 -28.00 8.79
CA ARG A 82 -3.67 -26.65 8.71
C ARG A 82 -5.19 -26.66 8.47
N LYS A 83 -5.69 -27.56 7.62
CA LYS A 83 -7.15 -27.75 7.43
C LYS A 83 -7.84 -28.09 8.76
N LEU A 84 -7.27 -29.01 9.53
CA LEU A 84 -7.81 -29.40 10.84
C LEU A 84 -7.76 -28.25 11.87
N LEU A 85 -6.70 -27.44 11.84
CA LEU A 85 -6.52 -26.31 12.77
C LEU A 85 -7.40 -25.09 12.44
N GLN A 86 -7.99 -25.01 11.24
CA GLN A 86 -8.84 -23.89 10.85
C GLN A 86 -10.07 -23.73 11.75
N THR A 87 -10.69 -24.83 12.17
CA THR A 87 -11.87 -24.77 13.05
C THR A 87 -11.51 -24.13 14.39
N ARG A 88 -10.42 -24.59 15.02
CA ARG A 88 -9.92 -24.01 16.28
C ARG A 88 -9.47 -22.57 16.12
N LEU A 89 -8.83 -22.22 15.00
CA LEU A 89 -8.45 -20.84 14.69
C LEU A 89 -9.67 -19.90 14.69
N LYS A 90 -10.78 -20.32 14.07
CA LYS A 90 -12.02 -19.54 14.04
C LYS A 90 -12.62 -19.40 15.43
N GLU A 91 -12.68 -20.48 16.21
CA GLU A 91 -13.17 -20.46 17.58
C GLU A 91 -12.38 -19.46 18.46
N GLU A 92 -11.06 -19.48 18.38
CA GLU A 92 -10.22 -18.55 19.16
C GLU A 92 -10.43 -17.08 18.75
N ARG A 93 -10.61 -16.82 17.45
CA ARG A 93 -10.96 -15.48 16.96
C ARG A 93 -12.35 -15.04 17.42
N MET A 94 -13.33 -15.94 17.44
CA MET A 94 -14.68 -15.66 17.95
C MET A 94 -14.68 -15.36 19.45
N LYS A 95 -13.78 -15.97 20.22
CA LYS A 95 -13.56 -15.65 21.65
C LYS A 95 -12.88 -14.28 21.86
N GLY A 96 -12.50 -13.58 20.79
CA GLY A 96 -11.79 -12.30 20.84
C GLY A 96 -10.28 -12.42 21.02
N ASN A 97 -9.71 -13.62 20.91
CA ASN A 97 -8.27 -13.82 20.99
C ASN A 97 -7.60 -13.50 19.64
N PHE A 98 -6.36 -13.01 19.69
CA PHE A 98 -5.57 -12.85 18.46
C PHE A 98 -4.94 -14.19 18.10
N ALA A 99 -5.44 -14.85 17.05
CA ALA A 99 -4.98 -16.17 16.65
C ALA A 99 -4.57 -16.26 15.17
N TYR A 100 -3.48 -16.98 14.89
CA TYR A 100 -2.94 -17.21 13.55
C TYR A 100 -2.27 -18.60 13.43
N LEU A 101 -2.19 -19.12 12.19
CA LEU A 101 -1.45 -20.35 11.91
C LEU A 101 -0.03 -20.00 11.48
N LYS A 102 0.96 -20.66 12.10
CA LYS A 102 2.38 -20.57 11.72
C LYS A 102 2.87 -21.98 11.41
N TYR A 103 3.21 -22.24 10.16
CA TYR A 103 3.52 -23.58 9.65
C TYR A 103 2.38 -24.58 9.96
N ASP A 104 2.61 -25.57 10.82
CA ASP A 104 1.65 -26.59 11.26
C ASP A 104 1.08 -26.35 12.67
N LYS A 105 1.21 -25.12 13.20
CA LYS A 105 0.81 -24.78 14.58
C LYS A 105 -0.17 -23.62 14.62
N LEU A 106 -1.08 -23.67 15.61
CA LEU A 106 -1.95 -22.56 15.99
C LEU A 106 -1.27 -21.76 17.10
N VAL A 107 -1.13 -20.45 16.88
CA VAL A 107 -0.65 -19.50 17.88
C VAL A 107 -1.84 -18.65 18.33
N VAL A 108 -2.01 -18.53 19.65
CA VAL A 108 -3.07 -17.73 20.27
C VAL A 108 -2.40 -16.76 21.23
N GLU A 109 -2.57 -15.46 20.98
CA GLU A 109 -2.10 -14.38 21.83
C GLU A 109 -3.29 -13.69 22.49
N ASN A 110 -3.28 -13.69 23.83
CA ASN A 110 -4.25 -12.95 24.62
C ASN A 110 -3.69 -11.57 24.99
N ASN A 111 -4.54 -10.58 25.22
CA ASN A 111 -4.10 -9.25 25.66
C ASN A 111 -3.37 -9.29 27.02
N ILE A 112 -3.74 -10.22 27.91
CA ILE A 112 -3.12 -10.43 29.23
C ILE A 112 -1.66 -10.89 29.12
N THR A 113 -1.32 -11.71 28.12
CA THR A 113 0.06 -12.18 27.89
C THR A 113 1.00 -11.06 27.45
N LYS A 114 0.49 -10.04 26.75
CA LYS A 114 1.27 -8.86 26.35
C LYS A 114 1.68 -7.99 27.55
N GLU A 115 0.88 -7.94 28.62
CA GLU A 115 1.27 -7.25 29.86
C GLU A 115 2.34 -8.02 30.64
N LYS A 116 2.17 -9.33 30.78
CA LYS A 116 3.15 -10.18 31.49
C LYS A 116 4.52 -10.25 30.80
N GLU A 117 4.58 -10.18 29.47
CA GLU A 117 5.86 -10.10 28.74
C GLU A 117 6.54 -8.72 28.88
N LYS A 118 5.75 -7.63 28.95
CA LYS A 118 6.26 -6.28 29.23
C LYS A 118 6.85 -6.16 30.63
N GLU A 119 6.30 -6.87 31.62
CA GLU A 119 6.86 -6.97 32.98
C GLU A 119 8.12 -7.85 33.05
N LYS A 120 8.21 -8.91 32.24
CA LYS A 120 9.36 -9.84 32.25
C LYS A 120 10.63 -9.26 31.61
N TYR A 121 10.50 -8.34 30.65
CA TYR A 121 11.63 -7.69 29.97
C TYR A 121 11.45 -6.16 29.85
N PRO A 122 11.54 -5.39 30.95
CA PRO A 122 11.36 -3.94 30.93
C PRO A 122 12.45 -3.19 30.14
N HIS A 123 13.57 -3.83 29.85
CA HIS A 123 14.77 -3.20 29.25
C HIS A 123 14.70 -3.04 27.72
N ARG A 124 13.71 -3.63 27.02
CA ARG A 124 13.56 -3.42 25.57
C ARG A 124 13.01 -2.04 25.19
N ARG A 125 12.65 -1.18 26.15
CA ARG A 125 12.16 0.19 25.91
C ARG A 125 13.25 1.24 25.67
N LYS A 126 14.54 0.91 25.76
CA LYS A 126 15.61 1.90 25.65
C LYS A 126 16.54 1.67 24.46
N GLN A 127 16.04 1.44 23.24
CA GLN A 127 16.85 1.67 22.04
C GLN A 127 15.98 2.16 20.88
N HIS A 128 15.61 3.44 20.96
CA HIS A 128 15.66 4.32 19.80
C HIS A 128 16.37 5.59 20.29
N PRO A 129 17.68 5.74 20.04
CA PRO A 129 18.31 7.04 20.06
C PRO A 129 17.96 7.78 18.77
N SER A 130 17.33 8.95 18.98
CA SER A 130 17.06 10.10 18.11
C SER A 130 16.36 9.91 16.77
#